data_AF-A0A4P5V6X7-F1
#
_entry.id   AF-A0A4P5V6X7-F1
#
_cell.length_a   1.000
_cell.length_b   1.000
_cell.length_c   1.000
_cell.angle_alpha   90.00
_cell.angle_beta   90.00
_cell.angle_gamma   90.00
#
_symmetry.space_group_name_H-M   'P 1'
#
loop_
_entity.id
_entity.type
_entity.pdbx_description
1 polymer ?
#
loop_
_entity_poly.entity_id
_entity_poly.type
_entity_poly.pdbx_seq_one_letter_code
_entity_poly.pdbx_strand_id
1 'polypeptide(L)'
;MTAYRVVILREGLALSGRHYTREAVQDVARRTSGLRCFADHPTAVGDRLQPARTIRDLVGYFADPALREVPGPDGMSRLETVATLHLTPGMPWVTGLAEAATSLGGTTPVGLSIDAMARVRPGTTIVDAVPVVRSCDVVTRASAGGRFLHRIGSDRAITGTGTGTGGRGPP
;
A
#
# COMPACT_ATOMS: atom_id res chain seq x y z
N MET A 1 -16.23 9.91 3.85
CA MET A 1 -14.92 9.98 3.16
C MET A 1 -14.54 8.59 2.72
N THR A 2 -14.15 8.39 1.46
CA THR A 2 -13.77 7.06 0.96
C THR A 2 -12.40 6.68 1.49
N ALA A 3 -12.24 5.47 2.01
CA ALA A 3 -10.98 4.99 2.55
C ALA A 3 -10.71 3.54 2.14
N TYR A 4 -9.43 3.19 1.98
CA TYR A 4 -8.99 1.85 1.63
C TYR A 4 -7.89 1.39 2.58
N ARG A 5 -7.91 0.11 2.95
CA ARG A 5 -6.73 -0.52 3.51
C ARG A 5 -5.76 -0.81 2.37
N VAL A 6 -4.49 -0.49 2.59
CA VAL A 6 -3.44 -0.60 1.57
C VAL A 6 -2.16 -1.18 2.15
N VAL A 7 -1.29 -1.68 1.27
CA VAL A 7 0.12 -1.95 1.56
C VAL A 7 0.94 -0.83 0.93
N ILE A 8 1.86 -0.25 1.70
CA ILE A 8 2.77 0.81 1.26
C ILE A 8 4.08 0.23 0.74
N LEU A 9 4.67 -0.69 1.52
CA LEU A 9 5.94 -1.33 1.20
C LEU A 9 5.94 -2.77 1.74
N ARG A 10 6.49 -3.70 0.95
CA ARG A 10 6.74 -5.09 1.34
C ARG A 10 8.24 -5.35 1.40
N GLU A 11 8.66 -6.09 2.42
CA GLU A 11 10.02 -6.63 2.56
C GLU A 11 10.39 -7.53 1.36
N GLY A 12 11.65 -7.41 0.91
CA GLY A 12 12.23 -8.27 -0.12
C GLY A 12 12.65 -7.53 -1.39
N LEU A 13 12.88 -8.31 -2.45
CA LEU A 13 13.31 -7.82 -3.76
C LEU A 13 12.16 -7.11 -4.49
N ALA A 14 12.39 -5.84 -4.82
CA ALA A 14 11.51 -5.03 -5.65
C ALA A 14 11.83 -5.20 -7.14
N LEU A 15 10.87 -4.87 -8.01
CA LEU A 15 11.05 -4.85 -9.47
C LEU A 15 12.15 -3.89 -9.93
N SER A 16 12.52 -2.91 -9.10
CA SER A 16 13.65 -2.01 -9.35
C SER A 16 15.02 -2.64 -9.11
N GLY A 17 15.09 -3.89 -8.64
CA GLY A 17 16.32 -4.58 -8.26
C GLY A 17 16.82 -4.25 -6.85
N ARG A 18 16.15 -3.34 -6.13
CA ARG A 18 16.45 -3.03 -4.72
C ARG A 18 15.86 -4.09 -3.80
N HIS A 19 16.61 -4.47 -2.77
CA HIS A 19 16.11 -5.37 -1.72
C HIS A 19 15.80 -4.57 -0.45
N TYR A 20 14.54 -4.45 -0.09
CA TYR A 20 14.11 -3.77 1.14
C TYR A 20 14.17 -4.72 2.33
N THR A 21 14.97 -4.36 3.32
CA THR A 21 15.08 -5.09 4.59
C THR A 21 13.84 -4.90 5.48
N ARG A 22 13.70 -5.75 6.49
CA ARG A 22 12.69 -5.62 7.54
C ARG A 22 12.78 -4.25 8.23
N GLU A 23 13.98 -3.79 8.53
CA GLU A 23 14.24 -2.49 9.17
C GLU A 23 13.75 -1.33 8.29
N ALA A 24 13.99 -1.40 6.97
CA ALA A 24 13.49 -0.43 6.01
C ALA A 24 11.95 -0.38 5.97
N VAL A 25 11.27 -1.53 6.07
CA VAL A 25 9.80 -1.59 6.16
C VAL A 25 9.31 -0.94 7.46
N GLN A 26 9.96 -1.21 8.59
CA GLN A 26 9.61 -0.58 9.87
C GLN A 26 9.81 0.94 9.85
N ASP A 27 10.87 1.43 9.19
CA ASP A 27 11.09 2.86 8.97
C ASP A 27 9.94 3.51 8.20
N VAL A 28 9.46 2.87 7.14
CA VAL A 28 8.32 3.37 6.36
C VAL A 28 7.06 3.42 7.22
N ALA A 29 6.76 2.37 8.00
CA ALA A 29 5.61 2.37 8.90
C ALA A 29 5.63 3.55 9.89
N ARG A 30 6.79 3.83 10.51
CA ARG A 30 6.96 4.96 11.44
C ARG A 30 6.71 6.33 10.80
N ARG A 31 6.84 6.44 9.48
CA ARG A 31 6.79 7.70 8.72
C ARG A 31 5.53 7.85 7.88
N THR A 32 4.63 6.88 7.93
CA THR A 32 3.45 6.84 7.05
C THR A 32 2.28 7.69 7.57
N SER A 33 2.13 7.88 8.88
CA SER A 33 1.00 8.67 9.42
C SER A 33 1.06 10.13 8.95
N GLY A 34 -0.02 10.64 8.37
CA GLY A 34 -0.12 11.99 7.82
C GLY A 34 0.59 12.19 6.47
N LEU A 35 1.19 11.13 5.92
CA LEU A 35 1.87 11.20 4.62
C LEU A 35 0.86 11.53 3.51
N ARG A 36 1.25 12.39 2.58
CA ARG A 36 0.40 12.77 1.44
C ARG A 36 0.44 11.70 0.35
N CYS A 37 -0.67 11.54 -0.34
CA CYS A 37 -0.82 10.69 -1.50
C CYS A 37 -1.10 11.54 -2.73
N PHE A 38 -0.28 11.39 -3.77
CA PHE A 38 -0.49 12.10 -5.03
C PHE A 38 -0.80 11.15 -6.19
N ALA A 39 -1.36 11.70 -7.26
CA ALA A 39 -1.43 11.08 -8.56
C ALA A 39 -0.05 11.11 -9.22
N ASP A 40 0.42 9.94 -9.65
CA ASP A 40 1.70 9.70 -10.30
C ASP A 40 2.94 10.05 -9.46
N HIS A 41 4.09 9.54 -9.88
CA HIS A 41 5.38 9.86 -9.27
C HIS A 41 6.07 10.96 -10.06
N PRO A 42 6.75 11.93 -9.41
CA PRO A 42 7.55 12.88 -10.14
C PRO A 42 8.67 12.13 -10.86
N THR A 43 8.89 12.43 -12.14
CA THR A 43 10.08 11.96 -12.84
C THR A 43 11.29 12.73 -12.32
N ALA A 44 12.51 12.20 -12.47
CA ALA A 44 13.72 12.92 -12.07
C ALA A 44 13.86 14.28 -12.78
N VAL A 45 13.32 14.41 -13.99
CA VAL A 45 13.22 15.69 -14.72
C VAL A 45 12.13 16.58 -14.13
N GLY A 46 10.96 16.01 -13.86
CA GLY A 46 9.84 16.72 -13.23
C GLY A 46 10.19 17.30 -11.87
N ASP A 47 10.89 16.55 -11.02
CA ASP A 47 11.32 16.98 -9.68
C ASP A 47 12.30 18.16 -9.74
N ARG A 48 13.18 18.19 -10.75
CA ARG A 48 14.10 19.32 -10.98
C ARG A 48 13.38 20.58 -11.46
N LEU A 49 12.37 20.42 -12.31
CA LEU A 49 11.63 21.53 -12.92
C LEU A 49 10.54 22.09 -11.99
N GLN A 50 9.93 21.22 -11.18
CA GLN A 50 8.86 21.56 -10.26
C GLN A 50 9.04 20.79 -8.94
N PRO A 51 9.94 21.23 -8.05
CA PRO A 51 10.25 20.53 -6.80
C PRO A 51 9.06 20.49 -5.82
N ALA A 52 8.04 21.32 -6.04
CA ALA A 52 6.79 21.29 -5.29
C ALA A 52 5.70 20.57 -6.07
N ARG A 53 5.14 19.50 -5.49
CA ARG A 53 3.95 18.81 -6.01
C ARG A 53 2.76 19.78 -6.10
N THR A 54 1.91 19.59 -7.11
CA THR A 54 0.70 20.41 -7.28
C THR A 54 -0.44 19.90 -6.40
N ILE A 55 -1.25 20.83 -5.87
CA ILE A 55 -2.47 20.51 -5.11
C ILE A 55 -3.48 19.75 -5.98
N ARG A 56 -3.47 19.95 -7.31
CA ARG A 56 -4.34 19.23 -8.24
C ARG A 56 -4.10 17.72 -8.23
N ASP A 57 -2.87 17.30 -7.93
CA ASP A 57 -2.50 15.89 -7.89
C ASP A 57 -2.69 15.29 -6.49
N LEU A 58 -3.08 16.07 -5.47
CA LEU A 58 -3.27 15.55 -4.11
C LEU A 58 -4.55 14.70 -4.03
N VAL A 59 -4.38 13.38 -4.01
CA VAL A 59 -5.51 12.44 -4.02
C VAL A 59 -5.91 11.96 -2.62
N GLY A 60 -5.07 12.14 -1.61
CA GLY A 60 -5.40 11.71 -0.26
C GLY A 60 -4.27 11.82 0.75
N TYR A 61 -4.44 11.14 1.88
CA TYR A 61 -3.43 11.01 2.93
C TYR A 61 -3.53 9.66 3.64
N PHE A 62 -2.46 9.25 4.32
CA PHE A 62 -2.38 7.99 5.04
C PHE A 62 -2.58 8.15 6.55
N ALA A 63 -3.26 7.19 7.17
CA ALA A 63 -3.50 7.08 8.60
C ALA A 63 -3.31 5.63 9.07
N ASP A 64 -3.29 5.42 10.38
CA ASP A 64 -3.26 4.10 11.04
C ASP A 64 -2.23 3.12 10.46
N PRO A 65 -0.94 3.52 10.37
CA PRO A 65 0.10 2.62 9.90
C PRO A 65 0.30 1.49 10.91
N ALA A 66 0.44 0.29 10.38
CA ALA A 66 0.76 -0.90 11.15
C ALA A 66 1.70 -1.81 10.36
N LEU A 67 2.30 -2.74 11.08
CA LEU A 67 3.10 -3.81 10.49
C LEU A 67 2.26 -5.08 10.40
N ARG A 68 2.42 -5.82 9.31
CA ARG A 68 1.76 -7.10 9.09
C ARG A 68 2.76 -8.12 8.58
N GLU A 69 2.85 -9.26 9.25
CA GLU A 69 3.57 -10.44 8.74
C GLU A 69 2.70 -11.15 7.70
N VAL A 70 3.29 -11.52 6.55
CA VAL A 70 2.64 -12.26 5.48
C VAL A 70 3.54 -13.37 4.95
N PRO A 71 3.01 -14.50 4.48
CA PRO A 71 3.84 -15.55 3.87
C PRO A 71 4.59 -15.04 2.64
N GLY A 72 5.90 -15.32 2.57
CA GLY A 72 6.72 -15.16 1.39
C GLY A 72 6.57 -16.34 0.41
N PRO A 73 6.92 -16.15 -0.87
CA PRO A 73 6.88 -17.22 -1.86
C PRO A 73 7.87 -18.36 -1.57
N ASP A 74 8.88 -18.10 -0.75
CA ASP A 74 9.89 -19.05 -0.27
C ASP A 74 9.50 -19.70 1.07
N GLY A 75 8.26 -19.53 1.54
CA GLY A 75 7.78 -20.04 2.83
C GLY A 75 8.23 -19.23 4.05
N MET A 76 9.14 -18.27 3.87
CA MET A 76 9.61 -17.39 4.95
C MET A 76 8.66 -16.20 5.14
N SER A 77 8.40 -15.79 6.37
CA SER A 77 7.56 -14.61 6.63
C SER A 77 8.19 -13.35 6.04
N ARG A 78 7.35 -12.44 5.55
CA ARG A 78 7.71 -11.11 5.05
C ARG A 78 6.93 -10.05 5.83
N LEU A 79 7.59 -8.94 6.13
CA LEU A 79 6.96 -7.80 6.76
C LEU A 79 6.37 -6.85 5.72
N GLU A 80 5.16 -6.36 5.95
CA GLU A 80 4.51 -5.31 5.18
C GLU A 80 4.18 -4.11 6.07
N THR A 81 4.40 -2.91 5.53
CA THR A 81 3.74 -1.70 6.05
C THR A 81 2.34 -1.63 5.45
N VAL A 82 1.34 -1.66 6.31
CA VAL A 82 -0.07 -1.46 5.95
C VAL A 82 -0.58 -0.17 6.54
N ALA A 83 -1.46 0.53 5.84
CA ALA A 83 -2.05 1.78 6.30
C ALA A 83 -3.49 1.95 5.77
N THR A 84 -4.17 2.96 6.29
CA THR A 84 -5.45 3.44 5.77
C THR A 84 -5.17 4.61 4.84
N LEU A 85 -5.50 4.49 3.56
CA LEU A 85 -5.50 5.62 2.61
C LEU A 85 -6.88 6.26 2.62
N HIS A 86 -6.96 7.51 3.07
CA HIS A 86 -8.17 8.31 2.92
C HIS A 86 -8.09 9.15 1.64
N LEU A 87 -9.07 8.98 0.75
CA LEU A 87 -9.14 9.76 -0.47
C LEU A 87 -9.81 11.11 -0.22
N THR A 88 -9.27 12.15 -0.85
CA THR A 88 -9.87 13.48 -0.90
C THR A 88 -11.28 13.39 -1.54
N PRO A 89 -12.30 14.07 -1.00
CA PRO A 89 -13.61 14.14 -1.61
C PRO A 89 -13.55 14.64 -3.07
N GLY A 90 -14.41 14.11 -3.94
CA GLY A 90 -14.48 14.55 -5.34
C GLY A 90 -13.45 13.89 -6.27
N MET A 91 -12.82 12.78 -5.87
CA MET A 91 -11.89 11.99 -6.70
C MET A 91 -12.51 10.65 -7.16
N PRO A 92 -13.58 10.65 -7.98
CA PRO A 92 -14.24 9.41 -8.40
C PRO A 92 -13.34 8.53 -9.28
N TRP A 93 -12.41 9.14 -10.02
CA TRP A 93 -11.48 8.40 -10.88
C TRP A 93 -10.47 7.56 -10.06
N VAL A 94 -9.91 8.10 -8.97
CA VAL A 94 -9.03 7.34 -8.06
C VAL A 94 -9.81 6.22 -7.38
N THR A 95 -11.04 6.51 -6.99
CA THR A 95 -11.95 5.50 -6.40
C THR A 95 -12.18 4.37 -7.40
N GLY A 96 -12.50 4.66 -8.67
CA GLY A 96 -12.67 3.65 -9.71
C GLY A 96 -11.42 2.79 -9.95
N LEU A 97 -10.23 3.41 -9.93
CA LEU A 97 -8.96 2.68 -10.04
C LEU A 97 -8.69 1.79 -8.82
N ALA A 98 -9.01 2.26 -7.62
CA ALA A 98 -8.87 1.48 -6.39
C ALA A 98 -9.83 0.28 -6.37
N GLU A 99 -11.10 0.46 -6.77
CA GLU A 99 -12.08 -0.64 -6.87
C GLU A 99 -11.64 -1.68 -7.92
N ALA A 100 -11.11 -1.24 -9.07
CA ALA A 100 -10.55 -2.13 -10.07
C ALA A 100 -9.34 -2.90 -9.52
N ALA A 101 -8.44 -2.22 -8.82
CA ALA A 101 -7.26 -2.81 -8.18
C ALA A 101 -7.62 -3.89 -7.16
N THR A 102 -8.69 -3.68 -6.38
CA THR A 102 -9.14 -4.66 -5.38
C THR A 102 -9.93 -5.82 -5.96
N SER A 103 -10.57 -5.64 -7.12
CA SER A 103 -11.42 -6.67 -7.74
C SER A 103 -10.65 -7.68 -8.60
N LEU A 104 -9.47 -7.32 -9.11
CA LEU A 104 -8.76 -8.08 -10.15
C LEU A 104 -7.78 -9.16 -9.63
N GLY A 105 -7.81 -9.51 -8.34
CA GLY A 105 -7.18 -10.74 -7.84
C GLY A 105 -5.66 -10.91 -8.06
N GLY A 106 -4.93 -9.86 -8.44
CA GLY A 106 -3.47 -9.90 -8.64
C GLY A 106 -2.95 -9.03 -9.78
N THR A 107 -3.77 -8.75 -10.79
CA THR A 107 -3.42 -7.84 -11.90
C THR A 107 -4.04 -6.49 -11.64
N THR A 108 -3.28 -5.57 -11.04
CA THR A 108 -3.80 -4.25 -10.70
C THR A 108 -3.35 -3.21 -11.74
N PRO A 109 -4.25 -2.37 -12.28
CA PRO A 109 -3.87 -1.28 -13.19
C PRO A 109 -3.03 -0.21 -12.47
N VAL A 110 -3.09 -0.15 -11.14
CA VAL A 110 -2.37 0.80 -10.30
C VAL A 110 -1.85 0.18 -9.01
N GLY A 111 -0.79 0.73 -8.45
CA GLY A 111 -0.31 0.39 -7.13
C GLY A 111 0.16 1.63 -6.38
N LEU A 112 0.88 1.41 -5.29
CA LEU A 112 1.43 2.48 -4.46
C LEU A 112 2.96 2.46 -4.51
N SER A 113 3.58 3.64 -4.59
CA SER A 113 5.03 3.79 -4.58
C SER A 113 5.45 4.93 -3.66
N ILE A 114 6.48 4.71 -2.85
CA ILE A 114 7.02 5.75 -1.96
C ILE A 114 8.01 6.65 -2.71
N ASP A 115 7.93 7.96 -2.47
CA ASP A 115 9.05 8.88 -2.72
C ASP A 115 9.81 8.99 -1.40
N ALA A 116 11.05 8.53 -1.39
CA ALA A 116 11.80 8.39 -0.16
C ALA A 116 13.30 8.62 -0.38
N MET A 117 13.96 9.06 0.70
CA MET A 117 15.40 8.95 0.81
C MET A 117 15.71 7.64 1.52
N ALA A 118 16.40 6.75 0.82
CA ALA A 118 16.78 5.43 1.31
C ALA A 118 18.29 5.34 1.44
N ARG A 119 18.76 4.66 2.49
CA ARG A 119 20.18 4.27 2.62
C ARG A 119 20.36 2.89 2.02
N VAL A 120 21.27 2.81 1.05
CA VAL A 120 21.66 1.56 0.40
C VAL A 120 23.04 1.17 0.91
N ARG A 121 23.22 -0.10 1.29
CA ARG A 121 24.53 -0.59 1.73
C ARG A 121 25.55 -0.47 0.58
N PRO A 122 26.76 0.07 0.83
CA PRO A 122 27.78 0.24 -0.20
C PRO A 122 28.06 -1.04 -1.00
N GLY A 123 28.12 -0.93 -2.33
CA GLY A 123 28.40 -2.06 -3.22
C GLY A 123 27.24 -3.06 -3.39
N THR A 124 26.03 -2.75 -2.90
CA THR A 124 24.88 -3.65 -2.99
C THR A 124 23.61 -2.92 -3.47
N THR A 125 22.51 -3.65 -3.60
CA THR A 125 21.16 -3.09 -3.81
C THR A 125 20.28 -3.15 -2.55
N ILE A 126 20.87 -3.46 -1.40
CA ILE A 126 20.16 -3.67 -0.14
C ILE A 126 19.86 -2.32 0.50
N VAL A 127 18.57 -2.02 0.64
CA VAL A 127 18.05 -0.85 1.37
C VAL A 127 17.90 -1.23 2.84
N ASP A 128 18.75 -0.67 3.70
CA ASP A 128 18.79 -1.00 5.13
C ASP A 128 18.14 0.05 6.04
N ALA A 129 17.81 1.23 5.51
CA ALA A 129 17.04 2.24 6.21
C ALA A 129 16.31 3.17 5.25
N VAL A 130 15.19 3.71 5.72
CA VAL A 130 14.39 4.73 5.03
C VAL A 130 14.20 5.92 5.96
N PRO A 131 15.22 6.78 6.11
CA PRO A 131 15.18 7.92 7.04
C PRO A 131 14.16 9.01 6.67
N VAL A 132 13.69 9.07 5.42
CA VAL A 132 12.69 10.05 4.99
C VAL A 132 11.73 9.41 4.00
N VAL A 133 10.43 9.61 4.20
CA VAL A 133 9.38 9.33 3.23
C VAL A 133 8.66 10.66 2.96
N ARG A 134 8.68 11.13 1.72
CA ARG A 134 8.12 12.43 1.31
C ARG A 134 6.66 12.32 0.92
N SER A 135 6.32 11.27 0.16
CA SER A 135 4.95 10.91 -0.22
C SER A 135 4.84 9.42 -0.52
N CYS A 136 3.60 8.94 -0.68
CA CYS A 136 3.34 7.65 -1.31
C CYS A 136 2.21 7.80 -2.33
N ASP A 137 2.52 7.55 -3.60
CA ASP A 137 1.70 7.99 -4.72
C ASP A 137 0.98 6.81 -5.38
N VAL A 138 -0.19 7.10 -5.95
CA VAL A 138 -0.88 6.16 -6.84
C VAL A 138 -0.17 6.17 -8.19
N VAL A 139 0.38 5.03 -8.57
CA VAL A 139 1.20 4.88 -9.78
C VAL A 139 0.72 3.71 -10.63
N THR A 140 0.98 3.77 -11.94
CA THR A 140 0.71 2.64 -12.84
C THR A 140 1.68 1.47 -12.65
N ARG A 141 2.85 1.70 -12.03
CA ARG A 141 3.90 0.68 -11.83
C ARG A 141 4.49 0.76 -10.43
N ALA A 142 3.89 0.07 -9.48
CA ALA A 142 4.46 -0.09 -8.13
C ALA A 142 5.59 -1.12 -8.15
N SER A 143 6.76 -0.78 -7.59
CA SER A 143 7.93 -1.65 -7.66
C SER A 143 8.10 -2.59 -6.46
N ALA A 144 7.60 -2.21 -5.29
CA ALA A 144 7.95 -2.83 -4.01
C ALA A 144 6.74 -3.33 -3.20
N GLY A 145 5.74 -3.88 -3.91
CA GLY A 145 4.58 -4.56 -3.32
C GLY A 145 3.44 -3.65 -2.85
N GLY A 146 3.54 -2.33 -3.06
CA GLY A 146 2.51 -1.37 -2.71
C GLY A 146 1.23 -1.56 -3.52
N ARG A 147 0.09 -1.74 -2.85
CA ARG A 147 -1.18 -2.14 -3.47
C ARG A 147 -2.39 -1.80 -2.60
N PHE A 148 -3.56 -1.70 -3.24
CA PHE A 148 -4.85 -1.64 -2.55
C PHE A 148 -5.25 -3.03 -2.04
N LEU A 149 -5.90 -3.11 -0.87
CA LEU A 149 -6.39 -4.37 -0.30
C LEU A 149 -7.91 -4.46 -0.36
N HIS A 150 -8.61 -3.58 0.34
CA HIS A 150 -10.07 -3.52 0.36
C HIS A 150 -10.54 -2.13 0.82
N ARG A 151 -11.79 -1.80 0.49
CA ARG A 151 -12.43 -0.59 0.97
C ARG A 151 -12.80 -0.72 2.45
N ILE A 152 -12.57 0.32 3.23
CA ILE A 152 -12.95 0.36 4.64
C ILE A 152 -14.44 0.72 4.75
N GLY A 153 -15.17 -0.02 5.57
CA GLY A 153 -16.63 0.12 5.74
C GLY A 153 -17.46 -0.72 4.78
N SER A 154 -16.84 -1.51 3.90
CA SER A 154 -17.48 -2.59 3.15
C SER A 154 -17.24 -3.93 3.84
N ASP A 155 -17.62 -4.07 5.11
CA ASP A 155 -17.78 -5.39 5.70
C ASP A 155 -19.08 -5.99 5.18
N ARG A 156 -18.97 -6.89 4.20
CA ARG A 156 -19.98 -7.93 4.06
C ARG A 156 -19.79 -8.84 5.26
N ALA A 157 -20.79 -8.86 6.14
CA ALA A 157 -20.97 -9.90 7.12
C ALA A 157 -20.68 -11.26 6.45
N ILE A 158 -19.65 -11.96 6.93
CA ILE A 158 -19.54 -13.39 6.70
C ILE A 158 -20.71 -13.99 7.48
N THR A 159 -21.86 -14.16 6.82
CA THR A 159 -22.93 -15.00 7.31
C THR A 159 -22.37 -16.40 7.41
N GLY A 160 -22.10 -16.84 8.65
CA GLY A 160 -21.70 -18.20 8.95
C GLY A 160 -22.67 -19.18 8.32
N THR A 161 -22.14 -20.03 7.44
CA THR A 161 -22.83 -21.19 6.89
C THR A 161 -23.06 -22.20 8.01
N GLY A 162 -24.27 -22.75 8.03
CA GLY A 162 -24.83 -23.44 9.17
C GLY A 162 -24.19 -24.78 9.53
N THR A 163 -24.42 -25.16 10.77
CA THR A 163 -24.63 -26.55 11.19
C THR A 163 -25.81 -26.56 12.16
N GLY A 164 -27.03 -26.53 11.61
CA GLY A 164 -28.23 -26.88 12.33
C GLY A 164 -28.41 -28.39 12.24
N THR A 165 -27.93 -29.12 13.25
CA THR A 165 -28.22 -30.55 13.41
C THR A 165 -29.69 -30.75 13.75
N GLY A 166 -30.32 -31.66 12.99
CA GLY A 166 -31.75 -31.95 13.01
C GLY A 166 -32.32 -32.29 14.39
N GLY A 167 -33.50 -31.72 14.63
CA GLY A 167 -34.33 -31.97 15.79
C GLY A 167 -34.95 -33.38 15.77
N ARG A 168 -35.16 -33.85 16.99
CA ARG A 168 -35.78 -35.12 17.41
C ARG A 168 -37.19 -35.29 16.83
N GLY A 169 -37.52 -36.51 16.42
CA GLY A 169 -38.91 -36.94 16.29
C GLY A 169 -39.55 -37.22 17.66
N PRO A 170 -40.90 -37.14 17.76
CA PRO A 170 -41.66 -37.74 18.86
C PRO A 170 -42.50 -38.94 18.35
N PRO A 171 -43.08 -39.74 19.26
CA PRO A 171 -43.27 -41.19 19.14
C PRO A 171 -44.39 -41.65 18.20
#